data_AF-A0A348Y8N9-F1
#
_entry.id   AF-A0A348Y8N9-F1
#
_cell.length_a   1.000
_cell.length_b   1.000
_cell.length_c   1.000
_cell.angle_alpha   90.00
_cell.angle_beta   90.00
_cell.angle_gamma   90.00
#
_symmetry.space_group_name_H-M   'P 1'
#
loop_
_entity.id
_entity.type
_entity.pdbx_description
1 polymer ?
#
loop_
_entity_poly.entity_id
_entity_poly.type
_entity_poly.pdbx_seq_one_letter_code
_entity_poly.pdbx_strand_id
1 'polypeptide(L)'
;MNAQKGFTLIELMIVIAIIGILAAIAIPAYQNYIAKSQANAGYSEISAVRTGYENAVNEGSIPAALSDVGFTAARSNACSAYGITAFTATNGAVTNAITCTLAGNPKISGKILSLSRTADGAWSCLTDIPATDDQFIPKGCATGTVAAGAIATL
;
A
#
# COMPACT_ATOMS: atom_id res chain seq x y z
N MET A 1 -5.19 48.91 35.72
CA MET A 1 -6.00 48.69 34.51
C MET A 1 -5.08 48.05 33.47
N ASN A 2 -5.21 46.75 33.23
CA ASN A 2 -4.38 46.06 32.24
C ASN A 2 -4.91 46.43 30.84
N ALA A 3 -4.14 47.21 30.08
CA ALA A 3 -4.49 47.53 28.71
C ALA A 3 -4.43 46.24 27.88
N GLN A 4 -5.59 45.74 27.43
CA GLN A 4 -5.63 44.70 26.41
C GLN A 4 -5.06 45.28 25.11
N LYS A 5 -3.83 44.88 24.77
CA LYS A 5 -3.28 45.09 23.44
C LYS A 5 -3.93 44.08 22.51
N GLY A 6 -4.91 44.53 21.72
CA GLY A 6 -5.49 43.74 20.64
C GLY A 6 -4.49 43.54 19.50
N PHE A 7 -4.63 42.43 18.77
CA PHE A 7 -3.91 42.17 17.52
C PHE A 7 -4.45 43.09 16.42
N THR A 8 -3.58 43.67 15.59
CA THR A 8 -4.03 44.50 14.46
C THR A 8 -4.49 43.63 13.29
N LEU A 9 -5.45 44.13 12.50
CA LEU A 9 -5.89 43.46 11.28
C LEU A 9 -4.74 43.25 10.28
N ILE A 10 -3.80 44.19 10.22
CA ILE A 10 -2.65 44.10 9.31
C ILE A 10 -1.66 43.02 9.75
N GLU A 11 -1.41 42.86 11.06
CA GLU A 11 -0.59 41.75 11.57
C GLU A 11 -1.21 40.40 11.24
N LEU A 12 -2.53 40.28 11.39
CA LEU A 12 -3.25 39.04 11.08
C LEU A 12 -3.23 38.73 9.58
N MET A 13 -3.36 39.73 8.71
CA MET A 13 -3.27 39.56 7.26
C MET A 13 -1.89 39.10 6.80
N ILE A 14 -0.81 39.65 7.36
CA ILE A 14 0.56 39.24 7.03
C ILE A 14 0.80 37.79 7.46
N VAL A 15 0.33 37.40 8.64
CA VAL A 15 0.45 36.02 9.13
C VAL A 15 -0.27 35.05 8.19
N ILE A 16 -1.50 35.36 7.77
CA ILE A 16 -2.26 34.53 6.82
C ILE A 16 -1.53 34.43 5.48
N ALA A 17 -0.95 35.52 4.98
CA ALA A 17 -0.18 35.51 3.73
C ALA A 17 1.02 34.57 3.80
N ILE A 18 1.79 34.61 4.90
CA ILE A 18 2.94 33.72 5.11
C ILE A 18 2.49 32.25 5.23
N ILE A 19 1.45 31.98 6.03
CA ILE A 19 0.90 30.62 6.17
C ILE A 19 0.40 30.11 4.82
N GLY A 20 -0.24 30.95 4.01
CA GLY A 20 -0.72 30.60 2.67
C GLY A 20 0.40 30.14 1.73
N ILE A 21 1.53 30.86 1.71
CA ILE A 21 2.71 30.49 0.91
C ILE A 21 3.30 29.16 1.40
N LEU A 22 3.47 29.00 2.71
CA LEU A 22 4.00 27.76 3.28
C LEU A 22 3.09 26.56 3.00
N ALA A 23 1.77 26.74 3.14
CA ALA A 23 0.78 25.70 2.91
C ALA A 23 0.79 25.22 1.45
N ALA A 24 0.97 26.11 0.48
CA ALA A 24 1.03 25.76 -0.95
C ALA A 24 2.15 24.76 -1.27
N ILE A 25 3.28 24.83 -0.56
CA ILE A 25 4.42 23.90 -0.73
C ILE A 25 4.28 22.68 0.18
N ALA A 26 3.86 22.89 1.43
CA ALA A 26 3.80 21.85 2.45
C ALA A 26 2.71 20.82 2.17
N ILE A 27 1.52 21.24 1.68
CA ILE A 27 0.39 20.32 1.45
C ILE A 27 0.74 19.26 0.40
N PRO A 28 1.23 19.60 -0.82
CA PRO A 28 1.60 18.59 -1.81
C PRO A 28 2.71 17.64 -1.33
N ALA A 29 3.71 18.17 -0.61
CA ALA A 29 4.81 17.38 -0.07
C ALA A 29 4.31 16.39 1.00
N TYR A 30 3.42 16.83 1.89
CA TYR A 30 2.80 15.97 2.90
C TYR A 30 1.94 14.88 2.27
N GLN A 31 1.16 15.20 1.23
CA GLN A 31 0.37 14.21 0.48
C GLN A 31 1.28 13.14 -0.15
N ASN A 32 2.43 13.52 -0.73
CA ASN A 32 3.40 12.56 -1.25
C ASN A 32 3.96 11.64 -0.17
N TYR A 33 4.28 12.21 1.01
CA TYR A 33 4.79 11.43 2.13
C TYR A 33 3.76 10.40 2.62
N ILE A 34 2.49 10.80 2.78
CA ILE A 34 1.41 9.89 3.18
C ILE A 34 1.19 8.79 2.12
N ALA A 35 1.16 9.14 0.84
CA ALA A 35 1.04 8.16 -0.24
C ALA A 35 2.16 7.11 -0.19
N LYS A 36 3.42 7.55 -0.06
CA LYS A 36 4.58 6.65 0.07
C LYS A 36 4.49 5.79 1.34
N SER A 37 4.08 6.37 2.45
CA SER A 37 3.94 5.64 3.72
C SER A 37 2.85 4.56 3.63
N GLN A 38 1.72 4.87 2.98
CA GLN A 38 0.62 3.91 2.78
C GLN A 38 1.02 2.79 1.83
N ALA A 39 1.73 3.09 0.74
CA ALA A 39 2.25 2.07 -0.16
C ALA A 39 3.21 1.10 0.57
N ASN A 40 4.13 1.62 1.40
CA ASN A 40 5.02 0.79 2.21
C ASN A 40 4.27 -0.02 3.28
N ALA A 41 3.25 0.56 3.90
CA ALA A 41 2.41 -0.15 4.85
C ALA A 41 1.67 -1.32 4.18
N GLY A 42 1.10 -1.10 2.99
CA GLY A 42 0.43 -2.15 2.23
C GLY A 42 1.39 -3.27 1.82
N TYR A 43 2.62 -2.94 1.43
CA TYR A 43 3.68 -3.92 1.18
C TYR A 43 4.01 -4.74 2.44
N SER A 44 4.12 -4.09 3.59
CA SER A 44 4.38 -4.76 4.87
C SER A 44 3.24 -5.71 5.26
N GLU A 45 1.99 -5.31 5.03
CA GLU A 45 0.82 -6.13 5.33
C GLU A 45 0.82 -7.43 4.50
N ILE A 46 0.97 -7.34 3.18
CA ILE A 46 0.99 -8.54 2.32
C ILE A 46 2.26 -9.38 2.52
N SER A 47 3.37 -8.76 2.92
CA SER A 47 4.60 -9.49 3.24
C SER A 47 4.46 -10.37 4.48
N ALA A 48 3.59 -10.01 5.43
CA ALA A 48 3.30 -10.86 6.59
C ALA A 48 2.53 -12.14 6.20
N VAL A 49 1.73 -12.08 5.13
CA VAL A 49 0.96 -13.23 4.61
C VAL A 49 1.86 -14.28 3.95
N ARG A 50 3.02 -13.85 3.44
CA ARG A 50 3.98 -14.70 2.73
C ARG A 50 4.36 -15.96 3.51
N THR A 51 4.59 -15.85 4.82
CA THR A 51 4.98 -16.99 5.66
C THR A 51 3.87 -18.03 5.75
N GLY A 52 2.62 -17.60 5.93
CA GLY A 52 1.48 -18.51 5.95
C GLY A 52 1.29 -19.22 4.61
N TYR A 53 1.51 -18.49 3.51
CA TYR A 53 1.47 -19.06 2.16
C TYR A 53 2.54 -20.14 1.95
N GLU A 54 3.79 -19.88 2.35
CA GLU A 54 4.87 -20.87 2.25
C GLU A 54 4.61 -22.10 3.12
N ASN A 55 4.11 -21.93 4.34
CA ASN A 55 3.78 -23.05 5.21
C ASN A 55 2.71 -23.94 4.58
N ALA A 56 1.63 -23.37 4.06
CA ALA A 56 0.57 -24.11 3.39
C ALA A 56 1.11 -24.92 2.18
N VAL A 57 1.95 -24.30 1.34
CA VAL A 57 2.57 -24.97 0.18
C VAL A 57 3.51 -26.11 0.63
N ASN A 58 4.31 -25.89 1.68
CA ASN A 58 5.24 -26.90 2.19
C ASN A 58 4.52 -28.10 2.85
N GLU A 59 3.33 -27.89 3.40
CA GLU A 59 2.45 -28.93 3.92
C GLU A 59 1.69 -29.69 2.82
N GLY A 60 1.86 -29.30 1.55
CA GLY A 60 1.16 -29.89 0.41
C GLY A 60 -0.26 -29.37 0.22
N SER A 61 -0.65 -28.32 0.95
CA SER A 61 -1.94 -27.64 0.78
C SER A 61 -1.87 -26.65 -0.38
N ILE A 62 -3.02 -26.45 -1.04
CA ILE A 62 -3.18 -25.45 -2.11
C ILE A 62 -3.90 -24.25 -1.50
N PRO A 63 -3.18 -23.21 -1.03
CA PRO A 63 -3.83 -22.01 -0.51
C PRO A 63 -4.62 -21.35 -1.63
N ALA A 64 -5.94 -21.27 -1.48
CA ALA A 64 -6.87 -20.66 -2.44
C ALA A 64 -7.68 -19.52 -1.82
N ALA A 65 -7.68 -19.42 -0.49
CA ALA A 65 -8.28 -18.34 0.29
C ALA A 65 -7.29 -17.76 1.31
N LEU A 66 -7.56 -16.54 1.77
CA LEU A 66 -6.74 -15.89 2.81
C LEU A 66 -6.76 -16.65 4.14
N SER A 67 -7.87 -17.34 4.44
CA SER A 67 -7.99 -18.20 5.63
C SER A 67 -7.01 -19.38 5.60
N ASP A 68 -6.69 -19.91 4.42
CA ASP A 68 -5.81 -21.07 4.26
C ASP A 68 -4.36 -20.74 4.66
N VAL A 69 -4.02 -19.45 4.65
CA VAL A 69 -2.71 -18.93 5.02
C VAL A 69 -2.75 -18.22 6.38
N GLY A 70 -3.81 -18.44 7.17
CA GLY A 70 -3.96 -17.86 8.50
C GLY A 70 -4.12 -16.34 8.49
N PHE A 71 -4.56 -15.76 7.37
CA PHE A 71 -4.77 -14.33 7.25
C PHE A 71 -6.26 -13.99 7.19
N THR A 72 -6.69 -13.10 8.08
CA THR A 72 -8.02 -12.52 8.03
C THR A 72 -7.93 -11.15 7.39
N ALA A 73 -8.49 -10.99 6.19
CA ALA A 73 -8.58 -9.68 5.57
C ALA A 73 -9.46 -8.76 6.40
N ALA A 74 -8.89 -7.64 6.84
CA ALA A 74 -9.63 -6.51 7.35
C ALA A 74 -9.20 -5.28 6.57
N ARG A 75 -10.16 -4.48 6.11
CA ARG A 75 -9.85 -3.24 5.38
C ARG A 75 -8.96 -2.36 6.27
N SER A 76 -7.80 -1.98 5.76
CA SER A 76 -6.84 -1.14 6.48
C SER A 76 -6.77 0.27 5.86
N ASN A 77 -5.97 1.14 6.47
CA ASN A 77 -5.68 2.45 5.89
C ASN A 77 -4.70 2.36 4.70
N ALA A 78 -4.11 1.19 4.45
CA ALA A 78 -3.16 0.94 3.38
C ALA A 78 -3.73 0.06 2.27
N CYS A 79 -4.56 -0.93 2.61
CA CYS A 79 -5.15 -1.88 1.67
C CYS A 79 -6.69 -1.88 1.78
N SER A 80 -7.34 -1.68 0.64
CA SER A 80 -8.81 -1.70 0.49
C SER A 80 -9.35 -3.09 0.21
N ALA A 81 -8.54 -3.96 -0.39
CA ALA A 81 -8.84 -5.34 -0.72
C ALA A 81 -7.55 -6.16 -0.71
N TYR A 82 -7.69 -7.46 -0.46
CA TYR A 82 -6.60 -8.43 -0.52
C TYR A 82 -7.02 -9.60 -1.41
N GLY A 83 -6.09 -10.23 -2.11
CA GLY A 83 -6.34 -11.42 -2.90
C GLY A 83 -5.33 -12.52 -2.63
N ILE A 84 -5.79 -13.76 -2.78
CA ILE A 84 -4.94 -14.96 -2.89
C ILE A 84 -5.24 -15.62 -4.22
N THR A 85 -4.19 -16.02 -4.93
CA THR A 85 -4.32 -16.87 -6.11
C THR A 85 -3.96 -18.30 -5.72
N ALA A 86 -4.79 -19.26 -6.14
CA ALA A 86 -4.57 -20.66 -5.86
C ALA A 86 -3.19 -21.12 -6.32
N PHE A 87 -2.45 -21.77 -5.41
CA PHE A 87 -1.19 -22.41 -5.79
C PHE A 87 -1.45 -23.58 -6.74
N THR A 88 -0.80 -23.59 -7.90
CA THR A 88 -0.82 -24.75 -8.80
C THR A 88 0.52 -25.44 -8.76
N ALA A 89 0.54 -26.68 -8.24
CA ALA A 89 1.74 -27.47 -8.08
C ALA A 89 2.45 -27.81 -9.42
N THR A 90 1.78 -27.58 -10.55
CA THR A 90 2.26 -27.93 -11.89
C THR A 90 3.63 -27.31 -12.22
N ASN A 91 3.89 -26.05 -11.79
CA ASN A 91 5.15 -25.35 -12.07
C ASN A 91 5.83 -24.77 -10.81
N GLY A 92 5.25 -24.93 -9.62
CA GLY A 92 5.79 -24.35 -8.37
C GLY A 92 5.78 -22.82 -8.30
N ALA A 93 5.31 -22.14 -9.35
CA ALA A 93 5.30 -20.69 -9.49
C ALA A 93 3.86 -20.16 -9.54
N VAL A 94 3.64 -19.00 -8.92
CA VAL A 94 2.33 -18.34 -8.89
C VAL A 94 2.54 -16.83 -9.04
N THR A 95 2.02 -16.27 -10.12
CA THR A 95 1.94 -14.82 -10.31
C THR A 95 0.75 -14.29 -9.53
N ASN A 96 0.90 -13.14 -8.87
CA ASN A 96 -0.15 -12.56 -8.04
C ASN A 96 -0.62 -13.50 -6.92
N ALA A 97 0.31 -14.25 -6.33
CA ALA A 97 0.02 -15.18 -5.25
C ALA A 97 -0.67 -14.48 -4.08
N ILE A 98 -0.20 -13.28 -3.72
CA ILE A 98 -0.78 -12.43 -2.68
C ILE A 98 -0.88 -11.02 -3.24
N THR A 99 -2.06 -10.40 -3.17
CA THR A 99 -2.26 -9.04 -3.68
C THR A 99 -2.90 -8.13 -2.64
N CYS A 100 -2.56 -6.84 -2.69
CA CYS A 100 -3.25 -5.77 -1.99
C CYS A 100 -3.61 -4.67 -2.98
N THR A 101 -4.87 -4.26 -2.97
CA THR A 101 -5.32 -3.04 -3.66
C THR A 101 -5.16 -1.87 -2.70
N LEU A 102 -4.21 -0.99 -2.98
CA LEU A 102 -3.88 0.17 -2.16
C LEU A 102 -5.08 1.10 -1.95
N ALA A 103 -5.15 1.65 -0.75
CA ALA A 103 -6.18 2.58 -0.29
C ALA A 103 -5.58 3.92 0.15
N GLY A 104 -6.45 4.85 0.51
CA GLY A 104 -6.05 6.09 1.17
C GLY A 104 -5.77 7.21 0.17
N ASN A 105 -4.51 7.58 0.02
CA ASN A 105 -4.12 8.77 -0.74
C ASN A 105 -4.53 8.64 -2.22
N PRO A 106 -5.18 9.66 -2.82
CA PRO A 106 -5.61 9.61 -4.22
C PRO A 106 -4.50 9.32 -5.23
N LYS A 107 -3.23 9.59 -4.89
CA LYS A 107 -2.08 9.31 -5.77
C LYS A 107 -1.78 7.82 -5.94
N ILE A 108 -2.18 6.98 -4.98
CA ILE A 108 -1.93 5.52 -4.99
C ILE A 108 -3.21 4.70 -4.86
N SER A 109 -4.34 5.31 -4.51
CA SER A 109 -5.60 4.59 -4.29
C SER A 109 -6.01 3.83 -5.55
N GLY A 110 -6.33 2.55 -5.40
CA GLY A 110 -6.69 1.65 -6.50
C GLY A 110 -5.51 1.00 -7.22
N LYS A 111 -4.28 1.41 -6.94
CA LYS A 111 -3.06 0.71 -7.39
C LYS A 111 -2.90 -0.61 -6.64
N ILE A 112 -2.17 -1.53 -7.22
CA ILE A 112 -2.04 -2.90 -6.72
C ILE A 112 -0.59 -3.17 -6.39
N LEU A 113 -0.38 -3.79 -5.23
CA LEU A 113 0.86 -4.47 -4.86
C LEU A 113 0.62 -5.97 -4.98
N SER A 114 1.59 -6.68 -5.54
CA SER A 114 1.49 -8.11 -5.81
C SER A 114 2.79 -8.79 -5.41
N LEU A 115 2.68 -9.84 -4.61
CA LEU A 115 3.76 -10.77 -4.35
C LEU A 115 3.56 -12.00 -5.24
N SER A 116 4.57 -12.29 -6.04
CA SER A 116 4.62 -13.46 -6.91
C SER A 116 5.70 -14.41 -6.41
N ARG A 117 5.42 -15.71 -6.51
CA ARG A 117 6.32 -16.79 -6.10
C ARG A 117 6.87 -17.48 -7.34
N THR A 118 8.17 -17.71 -7.41
CA THR A 118 8.81 -18.51 -8.47
C THR A 118 8.81 -20.00 -8.11
N ALA A 119 9.15 -20.85 -9.08
CA ALA A 119 9.26 -22.30 -8.88
C ALA A 119 10.23 -22.66 -7.74
N ASP A 120 11.32 -21.92 -7.62
CA ASP A 120 12.36 -22.11 -6.59
C ASP A 120 11.95 -21.55 -5.21
N GLY A 121 10.72 -21.04 -5.06
CA GLY A 121 10.26 -20.41 -3.82
C GLY A 121 10.83 -19.01 -3.58
N ALA A 122 11.47 -18.41 -4.59
CA ALA A 122 11.84 -17.00 -4.52
C ALA A 122 10.60 -16.12 -4.69
N TRP A 123 10.60 -14.93 -4.09
CA TRP A 123 9.49 -14.00 -4.22
C TRP A 123 9.93 -12.70 -4.85
N SER A 124 9.08 -12.19 -5.72
CA SER A 124 9.20 -10.86 -6.32
C SER A 124 7.97 -10.04 -5.98
N CYS A 125 8.17 -8.75 -5.71
CA CYS A 125 7.08 -7.80 -5.58
C CYS A 125 6.91 -6.99 -6.86
N LEU A 126 5.68 -6.91 -7.36
CA LEU A 126 5.28 -6.14 -8.52
C LEU A 126 4.18 -5.13 -8.16
N THR A 127 4.11 -4.04 -8.92
CA THR A 127 3.05 -3.03 -8.80
C THR A 127 2.66 -2.43 -10.14
N ASP A 128 1.43 -1.94 -10.28
CA ASP A 128 0.97 -1.13 -11.42
C ASP A 128 1.16 0.39 -11.21
N ILE A 129 1.86 0.78 -10.13
CA ILE A 129 2.33 2.16 -9.99
C ILE A 129 3.30 2.43 -11.16
N PRO A 130 3.04 3.46 -11.99
CA PRO A 130 3.88 3.78 -13.13
C PRO A 130 5.32 4.08 -12.69
N ALA A 131 6.31 3.73 -13.52
CA ALA A 131 7.71 4.05 -13.26
C ALA A 131 7.98 5.57 -13.17
N THR A 132 7.09 6.40 -13.72
CA THR A 132 7.13 7.87 -13.57
C THR A 132 6.83 8.35 -12.14
N ASP A 133 6.21 7.49 -11.32
CA ASP A 133 5.85 7.74 -9.92
C ASP A 133 6.65 6.83 -8.96
N ASP A 134 7.92 6.58 -9.30
CA ASP A 134 8.85 5.71 -8.57
C ASP A 134 8.93 5.99 -7.05
N GLN A 135 8.73 7.25 -6.65
CA GLN A 135 8.71 7.68 -5.25
C GLN A 135 7.66 6.97 -4.38
N PHE A 136 6.59 6.45 -5.00
CA PHE A 136 5.52 5.71 -4.31
C PHE A 136 5.72 4.19 -4.37
N ILE A 137 6.66 3.70 -5.19
CA ILE A 137 6.94 2.27 -5.27
C ILE A 137 7.69 1.83 -4.01
N PRO A 138 7.17 0.86 -3.23
CA PRO A 138 7.86 0.35 -2.05
C PRO A 138 9.23 -0.23 -2.40
N LYS A 139 10.19 -0.07 -1.49
CA LYS A 139 11.53 -0.66 -1.68
C LYS A 139 11.40 -2.19 -1.70
N GLY A 140 11.86 -2.82 -2.78
CA GLY A 140 11.71 -4.25 -3.02
C GLY A 140 10.62 -4.62 -4.03
N CYS A 141 9.81 -3.65 -4.47
CA CYS A 141 8.85 -3.80 -5.56
C CYS A 141 9.35 -3.16 -6.85
N ALA A 142 8.91 -3.70 -7.99
CA ALA A 142 9.15 -3.14 -9.32
C ALA A 142 7.83 -2.94 -10.07
N THR A 143 7.78 -2.01 -11.02
CA THR A 143 6.61 -1.88 -11.89
C THR A 143 6.47 -3.11 -12.79
N GLY A 144 5.26 -3.65 -12.91
CA GLY A 144 4.99 -4.81 -13.75
C GLY A 144 3.50 -5.13 -13.86
N THR A 145 3.18 -6.24 -14.52
CA THR A 145 1.81 -6.71 -14.64
C THR A 145 1.35 -7.29 -13.31
N VAL A 146 0.23 -6.76 -12.81
CA VAL A 146 -0.41 -7.20 -11.56
C VAL A 146 -1.90 -7.41 -11.80
N ALA A 147 -2.53 -8.24 -10.98
CA ALA A 147 -3.96 -8.49 -11.00
C ALA A 147 -4.60 -8.04 -9.68
N ALA A 148 -5.79 -7.43 -9.75
CA ALA A 148 -6.50 -6.97 -8.56
C ALA A 148 -6.90 -8.17 -7.69
N GLY A 149 -6.76 -8.03 -6.37
CA GLY A 149 -7.39 -8.95 -5.44
C GLY A 149 -8.90 -8.78 -5.47
N ALA A 150 -9.65 -9.88 -5.39
CA ALA A 150 -11.08 -9.84 -5.11
C ALA A 150 -11.29 -9.60 -3.61
N ILE A 151 -12.21 -8.72 -3.22
CA ILE A 151 -12.55 -8.53 -1.80
C ILE A 151 -12.99 -9.89 -1.24
N ALA A 152 -12.20 -10.48 -0.35
CA ALA A 152 -12.71 -11.50 0.55
C ALA A 152 -13.68 -10.77 1.49
N THR A 153 -14.97 -10.80 1.15
CA THR A 153 -16.03 -10.26 2.01
C THR A 153 -15.91 -10.89 3.39
N LEU A 154 -16.01 -10.05 4.43
CA LEU A 154 -16.26 -10.48 5.80
C LEU A 154 -17.51 -11.37 5.87
#